data_AF-A0A059UDZ2-F1
#
_entry.id   AF-A0A059UDZ2-F1
#
_cell.length_a   1.000
_cell.length_b   1.000
_cell.length_c   1.000
_cell.angle_alpha   90.00
_cell.angle_beta   90.00
_cell.angle_gamma   90.00
#
_symmetry.space_group_name_H-M   'P 1'
#
loop_
_entity.id
_entity.type
_entity.pdbx_description
1 polymer ?
#
loop_
_entity_poly.entity_id
_entity_poly.type
_entity_poly.pdbx_seq_one_letter_code
_entity_poly.pdbx_strand_id
1 'polypeptide(L)'
;MSPLCLLFLLGAVGTSQASFQFISQMLKKDHEVVAHALKLTQVEFIAGPLFSSVIRNVNSSCQRRDDVQMMSTTLDVYDRIFSSIQKQKEQQDQADTLLSQVPPSQRSEVESALQHLQQRMKTLKGKLKQMNEKREEELDRLKTIEVDDVLVQKKALAQFKAVYQAASLIGHCGHALSD
;
A
#
# COMPACT_ATOMS: atom_id res chain seq x y z
N MET A 1 -0.89 -18.09 56.14
CA MET A 1 0.02 -17.30 55.27
C MET A 1 -0.12 -17.86 53.87
N SER A 2 -0.51 -16.96 52.95
CA SER A 2 -0.76 -17.00 51.50
C SER A 2 -0.63 -18.29 50.67
N PRO A 3 -1.49 -18.41 49.64
CA PRO A 3 -1.02 -18.65 48.27
C PRO A 3 -1.44 -17.46 47.37
N LEU A 4 -0.49 -16.67 46.89
CA LEU A 4 0.15 -16.79 45.56
C LEU A 4 -0.83 -16.58 44.41
N CYS A 5 -0.77 -15.33 43.90
CA CYS A 5 -1.42 -14.79 42.73
C CYS A 5 -1.26 -15.69 41.50
N LEU A 6 -2.36 -16.26 41.03
CA LEU A 6 -2.50 -16.80 39.68
C LEU A 6 -3.02 -15.66 38.77
N LEU A 7 -2.10 -14.90 38.20
CA LEU A 7 -2.39 -14.02 37.08
C LEU A 7 -2.53 -14.88 35.82
N PHE A 8 -3.78 -15.24 35.50
CA PHE A 8 -4.14 -15.69 34.15
C PHE A 8 -3.98 -14.51 33.19
N LEU A 9 -2.85 -14.47 32.48
CA LEU A 9 -2.67 -13.65 31.28
C LEU A 9 -3.46 -14.31 30.13
N LEU A 10 -4.77 -14.12 30.15
CA LEU A 10 -5.65 -14.42 29.01
C LEU A 10 -5.37 -13.40 27.90
N GLY A 11 -4.94 -13.92 26.76
CA GLY A 11 -4.64 -13.15 25.56
C GLY A 11 -5.84 -12.33 25.12
N ALA A 12 -5.70 -11.01 25.18
CA ALA A 12 -6.53 -10.11 24.42
C ALA A 12 -6.17 -10.28 22.94
N VAL A 13 -6.89 -11.16 22.24
CA VAL A 13 -7.01 -11.06 20.78
C VAL A 13 -7.83 -9.81 20.52
N GLY A 14 -7.14 -8.66 20.48
CA GLY A 14 -7.71 -7.45 19.95
C GLY A 14 -7.95 -7.65 18.47
N THR A 15 -9.14 -8.16 18.10
CA THR A 15 -9.69 -7.88 16.77
C THR A 15 -10.04 -6.40 16.76
N SER A 16 -9.02 -5.56 16.58
CA SER A 16 -9.20 -4.19 16.10
C SER A 16 -9.74 -4.31 14.68
N GLN A 17 -11.04 -4.56 14.56
CA GLN A 17 -11.79 -4.23 13.38
C GLN A 17 -12.09 -2.72 13.46
N ALA A 18 -11.03 -1.92 13.61
CA ALA A 18 -11.08 -0.56 13.15
C ALA A 18 -11.27 -0.68 11.65
N SER A 19 -12.44 -0.30 11.16
CA SER A 19 -12.66 -0.02 9.76
C SER A 19 -11.67 1.08 9.38
N PHE A 20 -10.45 0.70 8.98
CA PHE A 20 -9.48 1.64 8.46
C PHE A 20 -10.13 2.25 7.22
N GLN A 21 -10.67 3.46 7.33
CA GLN A 21 -10.99 4.26 6.16
C GLN A 21 -9.66 4.63 5.52
N PHE A 22 -9.09 3.71 4.73
CA PHE A 22 -7.83 3.89 4.01
C PHE A 22 -7.89 5.10 3.05
N ILE A 23 -9.10 5.54 2.70
CA ILE A 23 -9.37 6.69 1.85
C ILE A 23 -9.96 7.81 2.72
N SER A 24 -9.22 8.91 2.89
CA SER A 24 -9.73 10.08 3.61
C SER A 24 -10.80 10.84 2.80
N GLN A 25 -11.67 11.59 3.47
CA GLN A 25 -12.70 12.42 2.83
C GLN A 25 -12.14 13.37 1.76
N MET A 26 -10.99 14.01 2.04
CA MET A 26 -10.32 14.87 1.07
C MET A 26 -9.93 14.13 -0.22
N LEU A 27 -9.45 12.87 -0.15
CA LEU A 27 -9.14 12.09 -1.37
C LEU A 27 -10.40 11.84 -2.17
N LYS A 28 -11.51 11.51 -1.49
CA LYS A 28 -12.80 11.25 -2.13
C LYS A 28 -13.28 12.49 -2.87
N LYS A 29 -13.26 13.63 -2.19
CA LYS A 29 -13.68 14.91 -2.77
C LYS A 29 -12.84 15.29 -4.00
N ASP A 30 -11.51 15.24 -3.89
CA ASP A 30 -10.64 15.58 -5.03
C ASP A 30 -10.86 14.62 -6.21
N HIS A 31 -11.05 13.31 -5.93
CA HIS A 31 -11.37 12.33 -6.95
C HIS A 31 -12.75 12.57 -7.58
N GLU A 32 -13.78 12.90 -6.80
CA GLU A 32 -15.13 13.20 -7.29
C GLU A 32 -15.14 14.40 -8.23
N VAL A 33 -14.41 15.47 -7.90
CA VAL A 33 -14.23 16.65 -8.77
C VAL A 33 -13.68 16.23 -10.14
N VAL A 34 -12.57 15.48 -10.15
CA VAL A 34 -11.94 15.02 -11.38
C VAL A 34 -12.85 14.06 -12.15
N ALA A 35 -13.45 13.09 -11.46
CA ALA A 35 -14.30 12.07 -12.05
C ALA A 35 -15.56 12.65 -12.69
N HIS A 36 -16.19 13.65 -12.05
CA HIS A 36 -17.35 14.33 -12.60
C HIS A 36 -16.97 15.16 -13.84
N ALA A 37 -15.93 16.00 -13.73
CA ALA A 37 -15.52 16.88 -14.82
C ALA A 37 -15.08 16.11 -16.08
N LEU A 38 -14.43 14.97 -15.91
CA LEU A 38 -13.96 14.10 -17.00
C LEU A 38 -14.93 12.94 -17.31
N LYS A 39 -16.09 12.87 -16.64
CA LYS A 39 -17.09 11.82 -16.82
C LYS A 39 -16.52 10.39 -16.72
N LEU A 40 -15.62 10.16 -15.76
CA LEU A 40 -14.89 8.90 -15.56
C LEU A 40 -15.78 7.74 -15.07
N THR A 41 -17.04 8.00 -14.75
CA THR A 41 -18.03 6.99 -14.34
C THR A 41 -18.78 6.37 -15.51
N GLN A 42 -18.49 6.79 -16.75
CA GLN A 42 -19.07 6.17 -17.94
C GLN A 42 -18.57 4.74 -18.14
N VAL A 43 -19.42 3.90 -18.73
CA VAL A 43 -19.18 2.45 -18.90
C VAL A 43 -17.89 2.16 -19.67
N GLU A 44 -17.54 3.01 -20.65
CA GLU A 44 -16.32 2.88 -21.45
C GLU A 44 -15.02 2.92 -20.62
N PHE A 45 -15.00 3.63 -19.50
CA PHE A 45 -13.84 3.70 -18.60
C PHE A 45 -13.86 2.64 -17.50
N ILE A 46 -15.03 2.01 -17.30
CA ILE A 46 -15.21 0.89 -16.37
C ILE A 46 -14.87 -0.44 -17.06
N ALA A 47 -15.17 -0.55 -18.36
CA ALA A 47 -14.82 -1.70 -19.19
C ALA A 47 -13.32 -1.69 -19.53
N GLY A 48 -12.58 -2.73 -19.15
CA GLY A 48 -11.14 -2.85 -19.41
C GLY A 48 -10.22 -2.13 -18.40
N PRO A 49 -10.37 -2.35 -17.09
CA PRO A 49 -9.57 -1.69 -16.06
C PRO A 49 -8.07 -2.05 -16.15
N LEU A 50 -7.22 -1.03 -16.31
CA LEU A 50 -5.77 -1.18 -16.49
C LEU A 50 -5.04 -1.85 -15.31
N PHE A 51 -5.55 -1.69 -14.09
CA PHE A 51 -4.88 -2.15 -12.86
C PHE A 51 -5.64 -3.25 -12.12
N SER A 52 -6.69 -3.84 -12.72
CA SER A 52 -7.52 -4.86 -12.06
C SER A 52 -6.73 -6.07 -11.59
N SER A 53 -5.82 -6.59 -12.42
CA SER A 53 -4.97 -7.72 -12.05
C SER A 53 -4.07 -7.39 -10.87
N VAL A 54 -3.49 -6.18 -10.85
CA VAL A 54 -2.60 -5.72 -9.79
C VAL A 54 -3.36 -5.58 -8.47
N ILE A 55 -4.54 -4.96 -8.49
CA ILE A 55 -5.42 -4.81 -7.31
C ILE A 55 -5.84 -6.18 -6.77
N ARG A 56 -6.31 -7.08 -7.65
CA ARG A 56 -6.72 -8.43 -7.26
C ARG A 56 -5.57 -9.18 -6.60
N ASN A 57 -4.38 -9.16 -7.21
CA ASN A 57 -3.22 -9.89 -6.72
C ASN A 57 -2.83 -9.42 -5.30
N VAL A 58 -2.73 -8.10 -5.06
CA VAL A 58 -2.42 -7.60 -3.71
C VAL A 58 -3.49 -7.96 -2.68
N ASN A 59 -4.76 -7.87 -3.06
CA ASN A 59 -5.86 -8.13 -2.13
C ASN A 59 -5.95 -9.60 -1.68
N SER A 60 -5.51 -10.53 -2.54
CA SER A 60 -5.51 -11.97 -2.23
C SER A 60 -4.14 -12.51 -1.79
N SER A 61 -3.11 -11.65 -1.73
CA SER A 61 -1.74 -12.07 -1.49
C SER A 61 -1.39 -12.06 0.00
N CYS A 62 -0.58 -13.06 0.38
CA CYS A 62 0.10 -13.10 1.68
C CYS A 62 1.55 -12.60 1.60
N GLN A 63 2.03 -12.29 0.38
CA GLN A 63 3.39 -11.89 0.09
C GLN A 63 3.55 -10.37 0.16
N ARG A 64 3.42 -9.82 1.39
CA ARG A 64 3.52 -8.37 1.64
C ARG A 64 4.76 -7.69 1.04
N ARG A 65 5.84 -8.42 0.77
CA ARG A 65 7.03 -7.86 0.10
C ARG A 65 6.72 -7.54 -1.35
N ASP A 66 6.31 -8.55 -2.09
CA ASP A 66 6.06 -8.43 -3.52
C ASP A 66 4.86 -7.50 -3.76
N ASP A 67 3.89 -7.49 -2.85
CA ASP A 67 2.78 -6.52 -2.86
C ASP A 67 3.25 -5.08 -2.70
N VAL A 68 4.14 -4.79 -1.74
CA VAL A 68 4.68 -3.43 -1.52
C VAL A 68 5.46 -2.97 -2.75
N GLN A 69 6.28 -3.83 -3.35
CA GLN A 69 7.01 -3.50 -4.57
C GLN A 69 6.06 -3.25 -5.75
N MET A 70 5.09 -4.15 -5.96
CA MET A 70 4.10 -4.04 -7.03
C MET A 70 3.24 -2.77 -6.89
N MET A 71 2.81 -2.43 -5.65
CA MET A 71 2.13 -1.17 -5.38
C MET A 71 3.03 0.02 -5.64
N SER A 72 4.28 0.02 -5.14
CA SER A 72 5.22 1.11 -5.38
C SER A 72 5.40 1.39 -6.88
N THR A 73 5.60 0.34 -7.69
CA THR A 73 5.71 0.48 -9.15
C THR A 73 4.41 0.97 -9.79
N THR A 74 3.25 0.57 -9.27
CA THR A 74 1.95 1.09 -9.72
C THR A 74 1.83 2.59 -9.44
N LEU A 75 2.30 3.06 -8.28
CA LEU A 75 2.32 4.48 -7.96
C LEU A 75 3.29 5.28 -8.85
N ASP A 76 4.38 4.65 -9.32
CA ASP A 76 5.28 5.26 -10.32
C ASP A 76 4.62 5.46 -11.69
N VAL A 77 3.73 4.55 -12.07
CA VAL A 77 2.92 4.73 -13.29
C VAL A 77 1.99 5.94 -13.10
N TYR A 78 1.30 6.04 -11.97
CA TYR A 78 0.45 7.21 -11.68
C TYR A 78 1.23 8.52 -11.63
N ASP A 79 2.41 8.57 -11.02
CA ASP A 79 3.22 9.79 -10.97
C ASP A 79 3.63 10.26 -12.37
N ARG A 80 3.96 9.32 -13.28
CA ARG A 80 4.21 9.62 -14.69
C ARG A 80 2.96 10.14 -15.41
N ILE A 81 1.79 9.54 -15.16
CA ILE A 81 0.51 9.99 -15.72
C ILE A 81 0.21 11.44 -15.28
N PHE A 82 0.26 11.72 -13.97
CA PHE A 82 0.03 13.07 -13.45
C PHE A 82 1.04 14.08 -14.02
N SER A 83 2.31 13.71 -14.09
CA SER A 83 3.35 14.57 -14.67
C SER A 83 3.12 14.82 -16.17
N SER A 84 2.63 13.82 -16.91
CA SER A 84 2.27 13.96 -18.32
C SER A 84 1.11 14.94 -18.51
N ILE A 85 0.06 14.83 -17.69
CA ILE A 85 -1.09 15.75 -17.70
C ILE A 85 -0.64 17.18 -17.40
N GLN A 86 0.27 17.37 -16.43
CA GLN A 86 0.82 18.68 -16.10
C GLN A 86 1.70 19.26 -17.21
N LYS A 87 2.56 18.46 -17.85
CA LYS A 87 3.38 18.93 -18.98
C LYS A 87 2.55 19.36 -20.19
N GLN A 88 1.45 18.67 -20.46
CA GLN A 88 0.51 19.03 -21.52
C GLN A 88 -0.10 20.43 -21.32
N LYS A 89 -0.24 20.88 -20.07
CA LYS A 89 -0.70 22.25 -19.76
C LYS A 89 0.28 23.33 -20.25
N GLU A 90 1.58 23.07 -20.12
CA GLU A 90 2.63 24.03 -20.48
C GLU A 90 2.76 24.22 -22.01
N GLN A 91 2.27 23.24 -22.78
CA GLN A 91 2.28 23.25 -24.24
C GLN A 91 0.90 23.67 -24.77
N GLN A 92 0.67 24.98 -24.76
CA GLN A 92 -0.64 25.63 -24.98
C GLN A 92 -1.27 25.41 -26.39
N ASP A 93 -0.54 24.80 -27.33
CA ASP A 93 -0.96 24.58 -28.73
C ASP A 93 -1.53 23.16 -29.02
N GLN A 94 -1.60 22.25 -28.04
CA GLN A 94 -2.20 20.92 -28.26
C GLN A 94 -3.69 20.89 -27.93
N ALA A 95 -4.53 20.81 -28.97
CA ALA A 95 -5.99 20.73 -28.85
C ALA A 95 -6.50 19.44 -28.17
N ASP A 96 -5.68 18.38 -28.12
CA ASP A 96 -6.08 17.04 -27.69
C ASP A 96 -5.40 16.62 -26.37
N THR A 97 -5.58 17.42 -25.32
CA THR A 97 -5.04 17.14 -23.98
C THR A 97 -6.18 16.81 -23.02
N LEU A 98 -5.90 16.08 -21.93
CA LEU A 98 -6.95 15.71 -20.97
C LEU A 98 -7.67 16.95 -20.40
N LEU A 99 -6.93 18.02 -20.13
CA LEU A 99 -7.48 19.26 -19.57
C LEU A 99 -8.24 20.10 -20.61
N SER A 100 -8.01 19.92 -21.92
CA SER A 100 -8.81 20.59 -22.96
C SER A 100 -10.25 20.07 -22.97
N GLN A 101 -10.47 18.80 -22.59
CA GLN A 101 -11.79 18.16 -22.46
C GLN A 101 -12.59 18.65 -21.25
N VAL A 102 -11.96 19.35 -20.30
CA VAL A 102 -12.61 19.93 -19.12
C VAL A 102 -13.21 21.31 -19.48
N PRO A 103 -14.46 21.61 -19.06
CA PRO A 103 -15.05 22.93 -19.25
C PRO A 103 -14.16 24.06 -18.68
N PRO A 104 -13.99 25.19 -19.39
CA PRO A 104 -13.12 26.28 -18.91
C PRO A 104 -13.45 26.78 -17.50
N SER A 105 -14.72 26.77 -17.11
CA SER A 105 -15.18 27.17 -15.77
C SER A 105 -14.74 26.23 -14.65
N GLN A 106 -14.35 24.98 -14.96
CA GLN A 106 -13.97 23.95 -13.98
C GLN A 106 -12.46 23.64 -13.99
N ARG A 107 -11.70 24.10 -15.01
CA ARG A 107 -10.29 23.72 -15.19
C ARG A 107 -9.41 23.97 -13.98
N SER A 108 -9.49 25.15 -13.38
CA SER A 108 -8.66 25.51 -12.22
C SER A 108 -8.92 24.57 -11.03
N GLU A 109 -10.18 24.22 -10.78
CA GLU A 109 -10.56 23.30 -9.71
C GLU A 109 -10.05 21.88 -9.98
N VAL A 110 -10.22 21.39 -11.21
CA VAL A 110 -9.72 20.07 -11.63
C VAL A 110 -8.20 19.99 -11.55
N GLU A 111 -7.49 21.04 -11.97
CA GLU A 111 -6.03 21.11 -11.86
C GLU A 111 -5.56 21.03 -10.41
N SER A 112 -6.19 21.80 -9.51
CA SER A 112 -5.88 21.75 -8.08
C SER A 112 -6.16 20.37 -7.49
N ALA A 113 -7.29 19.75 -7.83
CA ALA A 113 -7.62 18.40 -7.39
C ALA A 113 -6.60 17.36 -7.89
N LEU A 114 -6.17 17.43 -9.16
CA LEU A 114 -5.12 16.56 -9.71
C LEU A 114 -3.78 16.72 -8.99
N GLN A 115 -3.39 17.96 -8.64
CA GLN A 115 -2.18 18.22 -7.86
C GLN A 115 -2.28 17.62 -6.44
N HIS A 116 -3.43 17.76 -5.78
CA HIS A 116 -3.65 17.16 -4.46
C HIS A 116 -3.59 15.63 -4.50
N LEU A 117 -4.25 15.01 -5.49
CA LEU A 117 -4.20 13.56 -5.69
C LEU A 117 -2.77 13.08 -5.92
N GLN A 118 -2.00 13.75 -6.78
CA GLN A 118 -0.60 13.41 -7.02
C GLN A 118 0.25 13.54 -5.75
N GLN A 119 0.10 14.62 -4.98
CA GLN A 119 0.87 14.82 -3.75
C GLN A 119 0.58 13.74 -2.70
N ARG A 120 -0.68 13.32 -2.58
CA ARG A 120 -1.07 12.24 -1.68
C ARG A 120 -0.51 10.90 -2.13
N MET A 121 -0.48 10.66 -3.43
CA MET A 121 0.17 9.49 -4.00
C MET A 121 1.66 9.44 -3.67
N LYS A 122 2.38 10.56 -3.87
CA LYS A 122 3.80 10.68 -3.52
C LYS A 122 4.05 10.42 -2.03
N THR A 123 3.17 10.93 -1.16
CA THR A 123 3.24 10.67 0.28
C THR A 123 3.07 9.19 0.60
N LEU A 124 2.10 8.52 -0.02
CA LEU A 124 1.90 7.08 0.18
C LEU A 124 3.09 6.26 -0.33
N LYS A 125 3.62 6.58 -1.51
CA LYS A 125 4.82 5.97 -2.06
C LYS A 125 6.02 6.10 -1.13
N GLY A 126 6.22 7.28 -0.54
CA GLY A 126 7.29 7.51 0.45
C GLY A 126 7.17 6.58 1.66
N LYS A 127 5.95 6.37 2.18
CA LYS A 127 5.70 5.42 3.28
C LYS A 127 6.00 3.97 2.89
N LEU A 128 5.59 3.56 1.68
CA LEU A 128 5.89 2.21 1.17
C LEU A 128 7.39 1.98 1.02
N LYS A 129 8.12 2.99 0.53
CA LYS A 129 9.58 2.95 0.42
C LYS A 129 10.23 2.79 1.80
N GLN A 130 9.82 3.58 2.78
CA GLN A 130 10.34 3.51 4.15
C GLN A 130 10.07 2.13 4.79
N MET A 131 8.88 1.54 4.57
CA MET A 131 8.58 0.19 5.04
C MET A 131 9.52 -0.85 4.43
N ASN A 132 9.89 -0.69 3.16
CA ASN A 132 10.84 -1.58 2.49
C ASN A 132 12.26 -1.37 3.03
N GLU A 133 12.72 -0.13 3.18
CA GLU A 133 14.03 0.21 3.75
C GLU A 133 14.21 -0.38 5.16
N LYS A 134 13.21 -0.20 6.05
CA LYS A 134 13.24 -0.78 7.40
C LYS A 134 13.33 -2.31 7.38
N ARG A 135 12.70 -2.96 6.40
CA ARG A 135 12.79 -4.42 6.27
C ARG A 135 14.19 -4.85 5.83
N GLU A 136 14.76 -4.20 4.83
CA GLU A 136 16.11 -4.51 4.35
C GLU A 136 17.14 -4.34 5.47
N GLU A 137 17.00 -3.30 6.31
CA GLU A 137 17.81 -3.13 7.52
C GLU A 137 17.72 -4.33 8.48
N GLU A 138 16.51 -4.83 8.77
CA GLU A 138 16.34 -6.03 9.61
C GLU A 138 16.94 -7.29 8.96
N LEU A 139 16.83 -7.45 7.63
CA LEU A 139 17.45 -8.56 6.92
C LEU A 139 18.98 -8.51 7.00
N ASP A 140 19.56 -7.32 6.92
CA ASP A 140 21.01 -7.14 7.06
C ASP A 140 21.48 -7.46 8.49
N ARG A 141 20.71 -7.08 9.52
CA ARG A 141 20.98 -7.46 10.91
C ARG A 141 20.97 -8.97 11.13
N LEU A 142 20.10 -9.71 10.44
CA LEU A 142 20.08 -11.18 10.52
C LEU A 142 21.33 -11.81 9.90
N LYS A 143 21.88 -11.22 8.83
CA LYS A 143 23.12 -11.71 8.18
C LYS A 143 24.35 -11.56 9.08
N THR A 144 24.33 -10.62 10.02
CA THR A 144 25.46 -10.35 10.94
C THR A 144 25.44 -11.20 12.21
N ILE A 145 24.52 -12.16 12.35
CA ILE A 145 24.47 -13.02 13.54
C ILE A 145 25.67 -13.97 13.54
N GLU A 146 26.45 -13.98 14.62
CA GLU A 146 27.58 -14.87 14.83
C GLU A 146 27.10 -16.29 15.20
N VAL A 147 26.81 -17.10 14.17
CA VAL A 147 26.20 -18.43 14.34
C VAL A 147 27.08 -19.44 15.08
N ASP A 148 28.39 -19.20 15.14
CA ASP A 148 29.36 -20.06 15.82
C ASP A 148 29.51 -19.73 17.31
N ASP A 149 28.98 -18.60 17.79
CA ASP A 149 28.99 -18.24 19.21
C ASP A 149 28.00 -19.11 20.01
N VAL A 150 28.50 -19.78 21.05
CA VAL A 150 27.73 -20.74 21.86
C VAL A 150 26.55 -20.06 22.59
N LEU A 151 26.69 -18.78 22.98
CA LEU A 151 25.61 -18.05 23.64
C LEU A 151 24.51 -17.65 22.64
N VAL A 152 24.89 -17.25 21.42
CA VAL A 152 23.96 -17.00 20.30
C VAL A 152 23.18 -18.26 19.96
N GLN A 153 23.84 -19.41 19.84
CA GLN A 153 23.18 -20.70 19.58
C GLN A 153 22.13 -21.03 20.65
N LYS A 154 22.48 -20.88 21.94
CA LYS A 154 21.52 -21.10 23.05
C LYS A 154 20.32 -20.15 22.97
N LYS A 155 20.54 -18.87 22.67
CA LYS A 155 19.47 -17.87 22.50
C LYS A 155 18.55 -18.22 21.32
N ALA A 156 19.11 -18.67 20.20
CA ALA A 156 18.36 -19.08 19.03
C ALA A 156 17.49 -20.31 19.34
N LEU A 157 18.05 -21.34 19.99
CA LEU A 157 17.32 -22.55 20.38
C LEU A 157 16.19 -22.24 21.37
N ALA A 158 16.39 -21.31 22.30
CA ALA A 158 15.34 -20.88 23.24
C ALA A 158 14.13 -20.24 22.53
N GLN A 159 14.33 -19.62 21.36
CA GLN A 159 13.27 -18.95 20.58
C GLN A 159 12.72 -19.79 19.43
N PHE A 160 13.31 -20.96 19.17
CA PHE A 160 13.02 -21.77 17.98
C PHE A 160 11.53 -22.06 17.80
N LYS A 161 10.82 -22.46 18.86
CA LYS A 161 9.38 -22.78 18.79
C LYS A 161 8.55 -21.58 18.32
N ALA A 162 8.84 -20.38 18.81
CA ALA A 162 8.13 -19.17 18.43
C ALA A 162 8.40 -18.81 16.96
N VAL A 163 9.65 -18.92 16.51
CA VAL A 163 10.03 -18.69 15.11
C VAL A 163 9.33 -19.69 14.19
N TYR A 164 9.31 -20.98 14.55
CA TYR A 164 8.64 -22.02 13.78
C TYR A 164 7.13 -21.77 13.67
N GLN A 165 6.48 -21.40 14.78
CA GLN A 165 5.06 -21.05 14.80
C GLN A 165 4.77 -19.85 13.91
N ALA A 166 5.56 -18.78 13.99
CA ALA A 166 5.41 -17.60 13.15
C ALA A 166 5.57 -17.93 11.66
N ALA A 167 6.58 -18.73 11.29
CA ALA A 167 6.80 -19.18 9.91
C ALA A 167 5.64 -20.05 9.40
N SER A 168 5.09 -20.91 10.25
CA SER A 168 3.96 -21.79 9.89
C SER A 168 2.70 -20.99 9.56
N LEU A 169 2.42 -19.90 10.28
CA LEU A 169 1.27 -19.02 9.99
C LEU A 169 1.36 -18.39 8.60
N ILE A 170 2.58 -18.01 8.18
CA ILE A 170 2.81 -17.46 6.84
C ILE A 170 2.58 -18.56 5.78
N GLY A 171 3.08 -19.78 6.02
CA GLY A 171 2.91 -20.90 5.09
C GLY A 171 1.44 -21.31 4.86
N HIS A 172 0.60 -21.26 5.89
CA HIS A 172 -0.83 -21.63 5.76
C HIS A 172 -1.68 -20.58 5.03
N CYS A 173 -1.24 -19.33 5.02
CA CYS A 173 -1.91 -18.25 4.29
C CYS A 173 -2.00 -18.54 2.77
N GLY A 174 -1.10 -19.36 2.23
CA GLY A 174 -1.14 -19.81 0.82
C GLY A 174 -2.09 -20.98 0.52
N HIS A 175 -2.50 -21.78 1.51
CA HIS A 175 -3.34 -22.97 1.31
C HIS A 175 -4.85 -22.70 1.50
N ALA A 176 -5.23 -21.70 2.28
CA ALA A 176 -6.64 -21.39 2.57
C ALA A 176 -7.43 -20.74 1.40
N LEU A 177 -6.81 -20.58 0.23
CA LEU A 177 -7.42 -19.99 -0.98
C LEU A 177 -7.48 -20.96 -2.16
N SER A 178 -7.18 -22.24 -1.95
CA SER A 178 -7.15 -23.28 -3.00
C SER A 178 -8.19 -24.39 -2.86
N ASP A 179 -9.23 -24.19 -2.05
CA ASP A 179 -10.41 -25.08 -1.99
C ASP A 179 -11.69 -24.33 -2.43
#